data_AF-C9ZE20-F1
#
_entry.id   AF-C9ZE20-F1
#
_cell.length_a   1.000
_cell.length_b   1.000
_cell.length_c   1.000
_cell.angle_alpha   90.00
_cell.angle_beta   90.00
_cell.angle_gamma   90.00
#
_symmetry.space_group_name_H-M   'P 1'
#
loop_
_entity.id
_entity.type
_entity.pdbx_description
1 polymer ?
#
loop_
_entity_poly.entity_id
_entity_poly.type
_entity_poly.pdbx_seq_one_letter_code
_entity_poly.pdbx_strand_id
1 'polypeptide(L)'
;MTAREREVTATPAEPYTPMVPGAPQPRSRAPRPAGARSAGRDALALIALPLLAVLVLPGAFAGGGTRRWFGGRAEGQRAEAQAAKDAAAAAFYELDTAQRDLRISIETITAVDDSPGARRAVDGFEALGRRINEVSQQYINAVDAHDLDRDDLEASVAARARTELTAARDELGRVKQELDRFAQGLGPLLGTAETQLARLVPAVERARQGLRAASDALDAVRASELKADDLAARLAALAPELTKLNQGAGQHGVRETLERADRVVREAEAVRAEAERLPERAAEIDHRLVSLRTRAEALGTRAEQVPQVLSELRRRFVAACWQDLQQVPDQAARDVGQAQAKLREARAARDAQRWPDATSLLSTVRALLNHTDEAVSAAGDRLRRLNAVQKDPQQEIDRTRFAIRDAQRLAMTGRSTPDPRHARPLDDSVGRLDRAIASLEGRHPDYWHFLTETEAVRQNVARVVDQIRKERGAGTG
;
A
#
# COMPACT_ATOMS: atom_id res chain seq x y z
N MET A 1 -69.87 -23.34 -46.56
CA MET A 1 -70.17 -23.28 -45.11
C MET A 1 -69.11 -22.38 -44.48
N THR A 2 -69.34 -21.06 -44.48
CA THR A 2 -69.85 -20.26 -43.34
C THR A 2 -68.78 -20.14 -42.23
N ALA A 3 -67.94 -19.10 -42.25
CA ALA A 3 -68.22 -17.73 -41.78
C ALA A 3 -68.27 -17.61 -40.24
N ARG A 4 -67.33 -16.85 -39.66
CA ARG A 4 -67.66 -15.64 -38.88
C ARG A 4 -66.42 -14.89 -38.40
N GLU A 5 -66.26 -13.71 -38.97
CA GLU A 5 -65.71 -12.51 -38.33
C GLU A 5 -66.42 -12.21 -37.02
N ARG A 6 -65.70 -11.66 -36.04
CA ARG A 6 -66.15 -10.56 -35.18
C ARG A 6 -64.95 -9.76 -34.67
N GLU A 7 -64.73 -8.61 -35.31
CA GLU A 7 -64.28 -7.39 -34.64
C GLU A 7 -65.36 -6.92 -33.65
N VAL A 8 -64.98 -6.16 -32.61
CA VAL A 8 -65.59 -4.86 -32.21
C VAL A 8 -65.13 -4.39 -30.80
N THR A 9 -64.53 -3.18 -30.82
CA THR A 9 -64.39 -2.09 -29.83
C THR A 9 -63.51 -2.15 -28.58
N ALA A 10 -62.75 -1.06 -28.48
CA ALA A 10 -61.95 -0.52 -27.39
C ALA A 10 -62.77 0.29 -26.37
N THR A 11 -62.28 0.39 -25.13
CA THR A 11 -62.13 1.65 -24.34
C THR A 11 -61.22 1.40 -23.12
N PRO A 12 -60.47 2.41 -22.62
CA PRO A 12 -59.34 2.24 -21.71
C PRO A 12 -59.72 2.46 -20.24
N ALA A 13 -58.93 1.92 -19.31
CA ALA A 13 -58.99 2.26 -17.89
C ALA A 13 -57.60 2.70 -17.39
N GLU A 14 -57.59 3.90 -16.81
CA GLU A 14 -56.49 4.62 -16.17
C GLU A 14 -56.07 4.00 -14.80
N PRO A 15 -54.99 4.50 -14.17
CA PRO A 15 -54.04 3.66 -13.44
C PRO A 15 -54.39 3.38 -11.98
N TYR A 16 -54.00 2.18 -11.54
CA TYR A 16 -54.10 1.70 -10.18
C TYR A 16 -52.89 2.15 -9.35
N THR A 17 -53.12 3.04 -8.39
CA THR A 17 -52.24 3.30 -7.24
C THR A 17 -52.67 2.43 -6.07
N PRO A 18 -51.79 1.57 -5.51
CA PRO A 18 -52.05 0.99 -4.20
C PRO A 18 -51.48 1.89 -3.09
N MET A 19 -52.40 2.43 -2.28
CA MET A 19 -52.16 2.82 -0.89
C MET A 19 -51.49 1.67 -0.13
N VAL A 20 -50.37 1.95 0.54
CA VAL A 20 -49.80 1.06 1.56
C VAL A 20 -50.33 1.48 2.94
N PRO A 21 -50.79 0.54 3.79
CA PRO A 21 -51.35 0.83 5.11
C PRO A 21 -50.29 1.30 6.11
N GLY A 22 -50.70 2.18 7.02
CA GLY A 22 -49.88 2.69 8.10
C GLY A 22 -49.78 1.78 9.34
N ALA A 23 -48.77 2.15 10.13
CA ALA A 23 -48.45 1.80 11.52
C ALA A 23 -47.70 0.47 11.77
N PRO A 24 -46.82 0.36 12.80
CA PRO A 24 -46.64 1.28 13.94
C PRO A 24 -45.19 1.73 14.23
N GLN A 25 -45.09 2.88 14.91
CA GLN A 25 -43.89 3.36 15.60
C GLN A 25 -43.30 2.30 16.54
N PRO A 26 -41.97 2.09 16.55
CA PRO A 26 -41.26 1.62 17.72
C PRO A 26 -40.73 2.81 18.52
N ARG A 27 -41.23 2.89 19.75
CA ARG A 27 -40.78 3.75 20.84
C ARG A 27 -39.26 3.68 21.00
N SER A 28 -38.58 4.83 20.84
CA SER A 28 -37.19 5.02 21.26
C SER A 28 -37.09 4.92 22.79
N ARG A 29 -36.94 3.68 23.28
CA ARG A 29 -36.63 3.39 24.68
C ARG A 29 -35.11 3.32 24.81
N ALA A 30 -34.50 4.44 25.17
CA ALA A 30 -33.10 4.50 25.54
C ALA A 30 -32.82 3.53 26.71
N PRO A 31 -31.85 2.61 26.60
CA PRO A 31 -31.34 1.92 27.76
C PRO A 31 -30.27 2.79 28.43
N ARG A 32 -30.56 3.17 29.68
CA ARG A 32 -29.55 3.61 30.65
C ARG A 32 -28.50 2.49 30.83
N PRO A 33 -27.19 2.77 30.77
CA PRO A 33 -26.21 1.82 31.26
C PRO A 33 -26.09 1.96 32.78
N ALA A 34 -26.50 0.90 33.50
CA ALA A 34 -26.16 0.71 34.91
C ALA A 34 -25.04 -0.34 35.00
N GLY A 35 -23.88 0.10 35.47
CA GLY A 35 -22.97 -0.67 36.32
C GLY A 35 -22.30 -1.92 35.74
N ALA A 36 -21.12 -1.73 35.15
CA ALA A 36 -20.07 -2.75 35.14
C ALA A 36 -18.72 -2.12 35.52
N ARG A 37 -18.52 -2.13 36.84
CA ARG A 37 -17.27 -2.12 37.63
C ARG A 37 -15.99 -2.24 36.79
N SER A 38 -15.27 -1.11 36.67
CA SER A 38 -13.85 -1.08 36.35
C SER A 38 -13.04 -1.62 37.53
N ALA A 39 -12.40 -2.77 37.35
CA ALA A 39 -11.34 -3.27 38.22
C ALA A 39 -9.99 -2.87 37.64
N GLY A 40 -9.09 -2.35 38.48
CA GLY A 40 -7.67 -2.22 38.17
C GLY A 40 -7.14 -0.80 37.89
N ARG A 41 -7.43 0.16 38.77
CA ARG A 41 -6.59 1.35 38.94
C ARG A 41 -6.51 1.72 40.41
N ASP A 42 -5.48 1.22 41.08
CA ASP A 42 -4.97 1.77 42.33
C ASP A 42 -3.50 1.39 42.48
N ALA A 43 -2.63 2.39 42.39
CA ALA A 43 -1.38 2.55 43.16
C ALA A 43 -0.53 3.69 42.56
N LEU A 44 -1.05 4.91 42.55
CA LEU A 44 -0.21 6.11 42.57
C LEU A 44 -0.74 7.02 43.68
N ALA A 45 -0.34 6.64 44.88
CA ALA A 45 -0.56 7.41 46.08
C ALA A 45 0.71 8.19 46.39
N LEU A 46 0.52 9.50 46.61
CA LEU A 46 1.16 10.34 47.63
C LEU A 46 1.93 11.57 47.13
N ILE A 47 1.21 12.69 47.29
CA ILE A 47 1.62 13.95 47.92
C ILE A 47 2.51 14.89 47.09
N ALA A 48 1.82 15.85 46.46
CA ALA A 48 2.29 17.21 46.34
C ALA A 48 1.90 18.00 47.60
N LEU A 49 2.87 18.61 48.29
CA LEU A 49 2.70 19.81 49.13
C LEU A 49 4.05 20.56 49.21
N PRO A 50 4.04 21.88 49.45
CA PRO A 50 5.08 22.81 49.04
C PRO A 50 6.11 23.07 50.14
N LEU A 51 7.37 23.26 49.76
CA LEU A 51 8.43 23.70 50.68
C LEU A 51 8.48 25.23 50.72
N LEU A 52 8.00 25.78 51.83
CA LEU A 52 8.23 27.17 52.27
C LEU A 52 9.44 27.23 53.22
N ALA A 53 10.15 28.36 53.11
CA ALA A 53 10.95 29.04 54.14
C ALA A 53 12.39 28.54 54.45
N VAL A 54 13.37 29.19 53.82
CA VAL A 54 14.68 29.46 54.44
C VAL A 54 14.58 30.85 55.07
N LEU A 55 14.37 30.90 56.39
CA LEU A 55 14.45 32.11 57.19
C LEU A 55 15.84 32.16 57.84
N VAL A 56 16.67 33.11 57.41
CA VAL A 56 17.91 33.47 58.09
C VAL A 56 17.55 34.37 59.27
N LEU A 57 17.91 33.98 60.50
CA LEU A 57 17.91 34.86 61.66
C LEU A 57 19.09 34.51 62.59
N PRO A 58 19.88 35.51 63.03
CA PRO A 58 20.98 35.31 63.96
C PRO A 58 20.47 35.40 65.41
N GLY A 59 20.62 34.32 66.17
CA GLY A 59 20.33 34.29 67.61
C GLY A 59 21.60 34.47 68.43
N ALA A 60 21.88 35.71 68.84
CA ALA A 60 22.83 36.02 69.89
C ALA A 60 22.20 35.69 71.25
N PHE A 61 22.83 34.82 72.03
CA PHE A 61 22.66 34.76 73.49
C PHE A 61 24.03 34.81 74.15
N ALA A 62 24.24 35.91 74.89
CA ALA A 62 25.30 36.05 75.86
C ALA A 62 24.94 35.22 77.10
N GLY A 63 25.75 34.19 77.39
CA GLY A 63 25.81 33.49 78.66
C GLY A 63 27.22 33.61 79.21
N GLY A 64 27.39 34.42 80.24
CA GLY A 64 28.67 34.65 80.90
C GLY A 64 29.08 33.51 81.83
N GLY A 65 30.36 33.16 81.76
CA GLY A 65 31.23 32.85 82.89
C GLY A 65 30.93 31.61 83.74
N THR A 66 31.69 30.54 83.53
CA THR A 66 32.75 30.12 84.47
C THR A 66 33.80 29.26 83.75
N ARG A 67 35.02 29.29 84.27
CA ARG A 67 36.27 28.87 83.65
C ARG A 67 36.35 27.34 83.44
N ARG A 68 36.67 26.91 82.22
CA ARG A 68 37.40 25.65 81.97
C ARG A 68 38.48 25.87 80.89
N TRP A 69 39.52 26.54 81.33
CA TRP A 69 40.78 26.77 80.59
C TRP A 69 41.51 25.41 80.55
N PHE A 70 41.79 24.88 79.35
CA PHE A 70 42.43 23.57 79.04
C PHE A 70 41.54 22.32 78.80
N GLY A 71 40.47 22.44 77.98
CA GLY A 71 39.74 21.26 77.46
C GLY A 71 39.04 21.38 76.08
N GLY A 72 38.76 22.58 75.58
CA GLY A 72 37.88 22.78 74.41
C GLY A 72 38.44 22.43 73.02
N ARG A 73 39.72 22.09 72.88
CA ARG A 73 40.29 21.72 71.56
C ARG A 73 40.00 20.27 71.19
N ALA A 74 39.92 19.38 72.17
CA ALA A 74 39.62 17.96 71.94
C ALA A 74 38.13 17.74 71.61
N GLU A 75 37.24 18.45 72.31
CA GLU A 75 35.78 18.40 72.08
C GLU A 75 35.40 18.89 70.67
N GLY A 76 36.01 20.00 70.21
CA GLY A 76 35.80 20.50 68.85
C GLY A 76 36.30 19.54 67.76
N GLN A 77 37.45 18.89 67.97
CA GLN A 77 37.99 17.90 67.03
C GLN A 77 37.11 16.64 66.95
N ARG A 78 36.50 16.23 68.07
CA ARG A 78 35.54 15.13 68.10
C ARG A 78 34.26 15.47 67.33
N ALA A 79 33.70 16.67 67.55
CA ALA A 79 32.52 17.13 66.82
C ALA A 79 32.77 17.22 65.30
N GLU A 80 33.96 17.71 64.89
CA GLU A 80 34.36 17.75 63.48
C GLU A 80 34.57 16.36 62.88
N ALA A 81 35.13 15.40 63.64
CA ALA A 81 35.26 14.01 63.20
C ALA A 81 33.89 13.33 63.04
N GLN A 82 32.94 13.59 63.95
CA GLN A 82 31.57 13.08 63.84
C GLN A 82 30.86 13.67 62.62
N ALA A 83 30.99 14.98 62.38
CA ALA A 83 30.44 15.60 61.18
C ALA A 83 31.04 15.02 59.89
N ALA A 84 32.34 14.68 59.88
CA ALA A 84 32.97 13.99 58.76
C ALA A 84 32.43 12.56 58.58
N LYS A 85 32.15 11.83 59.67
CA LYS A 85 31.51 10.50 59.65
C LYS A 85 30.12 10.55 59.05
N ASP A 86 29.29 11.50 59.49
CA ASP A 86 27.92 11.68 58.99
C ASP A 86 27.92 12.08 57.50
N ALA A 87 28.84 12.97 57.09
CA ALA A 87 29.01 13.37 55.70
C ALA A 87 29.47 12.20 54.80
N ALA A 88 30.38 11.35 55.29
CA ALA A 88 30.81 10.15 54.59
C ALA A 88 29.68 9.11 54.48
N ALA A 89 28.88 8.94 55.54
CA ALA A 89 27.71 8.07 55.53
C ALA A 89 26.64 8.54 54.51
N ALA A 90 26.40 9.86 54.44
CA ALA A 90 25.52 10.43 53.43
C ALA A 90 26.03 10.17 52.01
N ALA A 91 27.32 10.40 51.75
CA ALA A 91 27.94 10.14 50.44
C ALA A 91 27.87 8.65 50.04
N PHE A 92 28.04 7.74 51.00
CA PHE A 92 27.90 6.31 50.80
C PHE A 92 26.47 5.93 50.40
N TYR A 93 25.47 6.45 51.13
CA TYR A 93 24.05 6.20 50.83
C TYR A 93 23.63 6.75 49.46
N GLU A 94 24.09 7.95 49.10
CA GLU A 94 23.83 8.54 47.78
C GLU A 94 24.43 7.70 46.64
N LEU A 95 25.65 7.17 46.83
CA LEU A 95 26.29 6.30 45.84
C LEU A 95 25.55 4.97 45.68
N ASP A 96 25.17 4.31 46.78
CA ASP A 96 24.40 3.06 46.75
C ASP A 96 23.04 3.25 46.07
N THR A 97 22.34 4.35 46.40
CA THR A 97 21.07 4.70 45.76
C THR A 97 21.24 4.88 44.25
N ALA A 98 22.22 5.68 43.82
CA ALA A 98 22.51 5.91 42.40
C ALA A 98 22.91 4.61 41.67
N GLN A 99 23.64 3.70 42.34
CA GLN A 99 24.02 2.41 41.77
C GLN A 99 22.79 1.51 41.53
N ARG A 100 21.83 1.50 42.47
CA ARG A 100 20.58 0.74 42.34
C ARG A 100 19.71 1.27 41.20
N ASP A 101 19.55 2.59 41.08
CA ASP A 101 18.78 3.20 40.00
C ASP A 101 19.38 2.91 38.63
N LEU A 102 20.72 3.00 38.52
CA LEU A 102 21.42 2.67 37.28
C LEU A 102 21.32 1.18 36.93
N ARG A 103 21.25 0.28 37.92
CA ARG A 103 21.03 -1.14 37.68
C ARG A 103 19.71 -1.40 36.95
N ILE A 104 18.62 -0.75 37.37
CA ILE A 104 17.31 -0.85 36.70
C ILE A 104 17.41 -0.38 35.24
N SER A 105 18.17 0.68 34.99
CA SER A 105 18.42 1.20 33.64
C SER A 105 19.15 0.16 32.77
N ILE A 106 20.20 -0.47 33.29
CA ILE A 106 20.96 -1.53 32.60
C ILE A 106 20.09 -2.76 32.34
N GLU A 107 19.28 -3.19 33.31
CA GLU A 107 18.32 -4.29 33.15
C GLU A 107 17.30 -3.98 32.05
N THR A 108 16.81 -2.74 31.99
CA THR A 108 15.87 -2.30 30.94
C THR A 108 16.50 -2.32 29.55
N ILE A 109 17.74 -1.83 29.41
CA ILE A 109 18.48 -1.87 28.14
C ILE A 109 18.70 -3.33 27.70
N THR A 110 19.23 -4.16 28.59
CA THR A 110 19.59 -5.54 28.27
C THR A 110 18.39 -6.45 28.01
N ALA A 111 17.22 -6.13 28.58
CA ALA A 111 15.98 -6.85 28.29
C ALA A 111 15.52 -6.71 26.82
N VAL A 112 15.99 -5.69 26.10
CA VAL A 112 15.47 -5.36 24.76
C VAL A 112 16.53 -5.11 23.69
N ASP A 113 17.79 -4.89 24.09
CA ASP A 113 18.91 -4.61 23.20
C ASP A 113 20.13 -5.49 23.53
N ASP A 114 20.58 -6.23 22.53
CA ASP A 114 21.72 -7.14 22.52
C ASP A 114 22.90 -6.61 21.66
N SER A 115 22.83 -5.33 21.26
CA SER A 115 23.84 -4.63 20.47
C SER A 115 25.21 -4.52 21.16
N PRO A 116 26.30 -4.27 20.41
CA PRO A 116 27.59 -3.92 20.99
C PRO A 116 27.55 -2.67 21.89
N GLY A 117 26.55 -1.79 21.71
CA GLY A 117 26.30 -0.65 22.59
C GLY A 117 25.82 -1.11 23.96
N ALA A 118 24.78 -1.96 23.99
CA ALA A 118 24.25 -2.54 25.22
C ALA A 118 25.28 -3.38 25.98
N ARG A 119 26.08 -4.21 25.28
CA ARG A 119 27.15 -4.99 25.91
C ARG A 119 28.20 -4.10 26.58
N ARG A 120 28.64 -3.02 25.90
CA ARG A 120 29.55 -2.03 26.50
C ARG A 120 28.95 -1.32 27.70
N ALA A 121 27.63 -1.10 27.73
CA ALA A 121 26.96 -0.55 28.91
C ALA A 121 27.00 -1.53 30.09
N VAL A 122 26.80 -2.83 29.85
CA VAL A 122 26.97 -3.86 30.89
C VAL A 122 28.40 -3.89 31.41
N ASP A 123 29.39 -4.01 30.51
CA ASP A 123 30.80 -4.08 30.88
C ASP A 123 31.26 -2.84 31.67
N GLY A 124 30.79 -1.65 31.23
CA GLY A 124 31.07 -0.38 31.90
C GLY A 124 30.44 -0.29 33.29
N PHE A 125 29.20 -0.78 33.45
CA PHE A 125 28.53 -0.85 34.75
C PHE A 125 29.22 -1.82 35.70
N GLU A 126 29.66 -2.99 35.22
CA GLU A 126 30.44 -3.95 36.01
C GLU A 126 31.77 -3.37 36.48
N ALA A 127 32.47 -2.62 35.61
CA ALA A 127 33.71 -1.95 35.96
C ALA A 127 33.49 -0.89 37.05
N LEU A 128 32.42 -0.10 36.95
CA LEU A 128 32.03 0.85 38.00
C LEU A 128 31.64 0.13 39.29
N GLY A 129 30.93 -0.99 39.22
CA GLY A 129 30.58 -1.81 40.39
C GLY A 129 31.80 -2.29 41.17
N ARG A 130 32.87 -2.71 40.48
CA ARG A 130 34.14 -3.07 41.16
C ARG A 130 34.75 -1.90 41.91
N ARG A 131 34.75 -0.70 41.30
CA ARG A 131 35.24 0.51 41.97
C ARG A 131 34.37 0.96 43.13
N ILE A 132 33.05 0.86 42.99
CA ILE A 132 32.11 1.16 44.08
C ILE A 132 32.40 0.26 45.28
N ASN A 133 32.63 -1.05 45.05
CA ASN A 133 32.99 -1.98 46.13
C ASN A 133 34.30 -1.60 46.82
N GLU A 134 35.31 -1.18 46.06
CA GLU A 134 36.60 -0.75 46.60
C GLU A 134 36.46 0.48 47.50
N VAL A 135 35.77 1.54 47.04
CA VAL A 135 35.58 2.77 47.84
C VAL A 135 34.62 2.57 49.00
N SER A 136 33.65 1.65 48.87
CA SER A 136 32.78 1.21 49.97
C SER A 136 33.58 0.54 51.07
N GLN A 137 34.53 -0.33 50.71
CA GLN A 137 35.40 -0.98 51.68
C GLN A 137 36.33 0.03 52.38
N GLN A 138 36.86 1.02 51.64
CA GLN A 138 37.67 2.09 52.23
C GLN A 138 36.87 2.91 53.26
N TYR A 139 35.62 3.24 52.95
CA TYR A 139 34.70 3.89 53.88
C TYR A 139 34.42 3.03 55.12
N ILE A 140 34.06 1.75 54.94
CA ILE A 140 33.79 0.83 56.05
C ILE A 140 35.02 0.71 56.96
N ASN A 141 36.21 0.50 56.38
CA ASN A 141 37.45 0.43 57.14
C ASN A 141 37.74 1.74 57.90
N ALA A 142 37.46 2.90 57.31
CA ALA A 142 37.66 4.20 57.97
C ALA A 142 36.66 4.42 59.12
N VAL A 143 35.44 3.90 59.01
CA VAL A 143 34.45 3.94 60.10
C VAL A 143 34.81 2.97 61.22
N ASP A 144 35.25 1.76 60.88
CA ASP A 144 35.58 0.70 61.84
C ASP A 144 36.90 0.97 62.60
N ALA A 145 37.84 1.70 61.98
CA ALA A 145 39.13 2.01 62.59
C ALA A 145 39.05 2.99 63.77
N HIS A 146 37.96 3.78 63.89
CA HIS A 146 37.85 4.85 64.88
C HIS A 146 36.53 4.77 65.66
N ASP A 147 36.63 4.36 66.93
CA ASP A 147 35.52 4.47 67.89
C ASP A 147 35.40 5.92 68.39
N LEU A 148 34.61 6.72 67.67
CA LEU A 148 34.36 8.13 68.01
C LEU A 148 33.44 8.31 69.23
N ASP A 149 32.87 7.23 69.79
CA ASP A 149 31.99 7.26 70.95
C ASP A 149 32.76 7.07 72.28
N ARG A 150 34.04 6.69 72.23
CA ARG A 150 34.91 6.48 73.38
C ARG A 150 35.15 7.76 74.23
N ASP A 151 34.87 7.72 75.53
CA ASP A 151 34.92 8.88 76.44
C ASP A 151 36.32 9.54 76.60
N ASP A 152 37.42 8.81 76.40
CA ASP A 152 38.81 9.25 76.52
C ASP A 152 39.52 9.44 75.16
N LEU A 153 38.78 9.75 74.08
CA LEU A 153 39.33 9.91 72.73
C LEU A 153 40.40 11.03 72.65
N GLU A 154 41.61 10.67 72.22
CA GLU A 154 42.67 11.65 72.00
C GLU A 154 42.38 12.57 70.81
N ALA A 155 42.72 13.86 70.95
CA ALA A 155 42.55 14.84 69.87
C ALA A 155 43.35 14.51 68.59
N SER A 156 44.48 13.80 68.73
CA SER A 156 45.30 13.29 67.62
C SER A 156 44.56 12.21 66.81
N VAL A 157 43.83 11.32 67.50
CA VAL A 157 43.00 10.26 66.93
C VAL A 157 41.77 10.86 66.26
N ALA A 158 41.09 11.81 66.90
CA ALA A 158 39.96 12.52 66.29
C ALA A 158 40.35 13.27 65.00
N ALA A 159 41.52 13.94 64.98
CA ALA A 159 42.01 14.63 63.79
C ALA A 159 42.38 13.65 62.65
N ARG A 160 42.92 12.47 62.98
CA ARG A 160 43.20 11.40 62.02
C ARG A 160 41.91 10.81 61.46
N ALA A 161 40.94 10.49 62.31
CA ALA A 161 39.61 10.00 61.91
C ALA A 161 38.91 10.98 60.97
N ARG A 162 38.91 12.28 61.31
CA ARG A 162 38.37 13.34 60.44
C ARG A 162 39.03 13.32 59.05
N THR A 163 40.35 13.17 59.00
CA THR A 163 41.11 13.16 57.73
C THR A 163 40.78 11.94 56.88
N GLU A 164 40.76 10.75 57.48
CA GLU A 164 40.45 9.49 56.80
C GLU A 164 39.00 9.43 56.32
N LEU A 165 38.04 9.86 57.15
CA LEU A 165 36.61 9.94 56.78
C LEU A 165 36.35 10.99 55.68
N THR A 166 37.04 12.13 55.73
CA THR A 166 36.96 13.14 54.65
C THR A 166 37.52 12.57 53.35
N ALA A 167 38.66 11.86 53.40
CA ALA A 167 39.23 11.22 52.22
C ALA A 167 38.29 10.15 51.63
N ALA A 168 37.68 9.32 52.48
CA ALA A 168 36.69 8.33 52.06
C ALA A 168 35.46 8.99 51.41
N ARG A 169 34.93 10.05 52.03
CA ARG A 169 33.81 10.85 51.48
C ARG A 169 34.14 11.43 50.11
N ASP A 170 35.32 12.02 49.95
CA ASP A 170 35.73 12.63 48.68
C ASP A 170 35.89 11.58 47.58
N GLU A 171 36.40 10.39 47.90
CA GLU A 171 36.52 9.28 46.94
C GLU A 171 35.16 8.68 46.56
N LEU A 172 34.25 8.49 47.53
CA LEU A 172 32.84 8.14 47.27
C LEU A 172 32.19 9.15 46.33
N GLY A 173 32.41 10.45 46.58
CA GLY A 173 31.90 11.54 45.73
C GLY A 173 32.46 11.51 44.31
N ARG A 174 33.76 11.19 44.12
CA ARG A 174 34.37 11.04 42.80
C ARG A 174 33.75 9.89 42.02
N VAL A 175 33.62 8.71 42.64
CA VAL A 175 32.99 7.54 42.00
C VAL A 175 31.54 7.82 41.66
N LYS A 176 30.79 8.52 42.54
CA LYS A 176 29.42 8.95 42.25
C LYS A 176 29.35 9.84 41.00
N GLN A 177 30.23 10.82 40.87
CA GLN A 177 30.25 11.68 39.67
C GLN A 177 30.54 10.91 38.39
N GLU A 178 31.36 9.86 38.47
CA GLU A 178 31.62 8.98 37.34
C GLU A 178 30.42 8.09 37.00
N LEU A 179 29.73 7.59 38.02
CA LEU A 179 28.45 6.89 37.87
C LEU A 179 27.39 7.77 37.21
N ASP A 180 27.26 9.02 37.65
CA ASP A 180 26.30 10.00 37.10
C ASP A 180 26.62 10.31 35.62
N ARG A 181 27.90 10.50 35.28
CA ARG A 181 28.34 10.71 33.89
C ARG A 181 28.09 9.49 33.01
N PHE A 182 28.31 8.29 33.55
CA PHE A 182 28.01 7.05 32.85
C PHE A 182 26.49 6.91 32.60
N ALA A 183 25.66 7.19 33.62
CA ALA A 183 24.20 7.17 33.51
C ALA A 183 23.70 8.15 32.42
N GLN A 184 24.24 9.36 32.37
CA GLN A 184 23.92 10.34 31.31
C GLN A 184 24.25 9.81 29.91
N GLY A 185 25.34 9.06 29.76
CA GLY A 185 25.71 8.42 28.50
C GLY A 185 24.75 7.33 28.02
N LEU A 186 23.95 6.73 28.92
CA LEU A 186 22.97 5.69 28.57
C LEU A 186 21.66 6.22 28.00
N GLY A 187 21.41 7.53 28.08
CA GLY A 187 20.13 8.15 27.68
C GLY A 187 19.60 7.69 26.31
N PRO A 188 20.41 7.67 25.24
CA PRO A 188 19.96 7.20 23.92
C PRO A 188 19.57 5.71 23.87
N LEU A 189 20.29 4.85 24.61
CA LEU A 189 19.99 3.41 24.69
C LEU A 189 18.69 3.19 25.47
N LEU A 190 18.52 3.88 26.60
CA LEU A 190 17.28 3.84 27.40
C LEU A 190 16.08 4.32 26.60
N GLY A 191 16.18 5.47 25.91
CA GLY A 191 15.08 5.99 25.10
C GLY A 191 14.70 5.05 23.95
N THR A 192 15.67 4.34 23.37
CA THR A 192 15.42 3.29 22.37
C THR A 192 14.69 2.10 22.99
N ALA A 193 15.15 1.65 24.15
CA ALA A 193 14.56 0.53 24.88
C ALA A 193 13.10 0.81 25.27
N GLU A 194 12.83 1.97 25.87
CA GLU A 194 11.48 2.43 26.22
C GLU A 194 10.57 2.50 25.00
N THR A 195 11.08 3.02 23.88
CA THR A 195 10.31 3.09 22.62
C THR A 195 9.93 1.70 22.12
N GLN A 196 10.84 0.72 22.20
CA GLN A 196 10.54 -0.66 21.79
C GLN A 196 9.52 -1.33 22.73
N LEU A 197 9.68 -1.16 24.04
CA LEU A 197 8.74 -1.69 25.04
C LEU A 197 7.33 -1.09 24.85
N ALA A 198 7.23 0.21 24.61
CA ALA A 198 5.96 0.89 24.36
C ALA A 198 5.25 0.36 23.10
N ARG A 199 6.00 -0.11 22.10
CA ARG A 199 5.45 -0.66 20.84
C ARG A 199 5.05 -2.12 20.92
N LEU A 200 5.59 -2.88 21.87
CA LEU A 200 5.46 -4.33 21.93
C LEU A 200 4.00 -4.79 21.98
N VAL A 201 3.24 -4.32 22.97
CA VAL A 201 1.85 -4.74 23.16
C VAL A 201 0.98 -4.36 21.95
N PRO A 202 1.00 -3.11 21.45
CA PRO A 202 0.27 -2.75 20.23
C PRO A 202 0.65 -3.59 19.00
N ALA A 203 1.92 -3.94 18.83
CA ALA A 203 2.37 -4.75 17.70
C ALA A 203 1.80 -6.18 17.74
N VAL A 204 1.84 -6.82 18.91
CA VAL A 204 1.29 -8.18 19.09
C VAL A 204 -0.22 -8.19 18.88
N GLU A 205 -0.95 -7.18 19.39
CA GLU A 205 -2.39 -7.07 19.19
C GLU A 205 -2.76 -6.83 17.72
N ARG A 206 -2.00 -5.99 17.00
CA ARG A 206 -2.18 -5.82 15.54
C ARG A 206 -1.98 -7.14 14.79
N ALA A 207 -0.96 -7.92 15.14
CA ALA A 207 -0.71 -9.22 14.53
C ALA A 207 -1.89 -10.20 14.75
N ARG A 208 -2.44 -10.25 15.97
CA ARG A 208 -3.61 -11.08 16.30
C ARG A 208 -4.86 -10.63 15.54
N GLN A 209 -5.09 -9.31 15.44
CA GLN A 209 -6.20 -8.76 14.68
C GLN A 209 -6.07 -9.05 13.18
N GLY A 210 -4.87 -8.92 12.61
CA GLY A 210 -4.59 -9.25 11.21
C GLY A 210 -4.90 -10.71 10.90
N LEU A 211 -4.46 -11.65 11.75
CA LEU A 211 -4.76 -13.07 11.59
C LEU A 211 -6.26 -13.38 11.64
N ARG A 212 -7.01 -12.76 12.57
CA ARG A 212 -8.47 -12.91 12.64
C ARG A 212 -9.14 -12.38 11.38
N ALA A 213 -8.80 -11.17 10.95
CA ALA A 213 -9.37 -10.58 9.75
C ALA A 213 -9.08 -11.41 8.48
N ALA A 214 -7.89 -12.00 8.38
CA ALA A 214 -7.56 -12.92 7.30
C ALA A 214 -8.41 -14.21 7.36
N SER A 215 -8.64 -14.76 8.57
CA SER A 215 -9.53 -15.90 8.75
C SER A 215 -10.97 -15.58 8.35
N ASP A 216 -11.51 -14.45 8.80
CA ASP A 216 -12.86 -14.00 8.49
C ASP A 216 -13.04 -13.81 6.98
N ALA A 217 -12.04 -13.25 6.30
CA ALA A 217 -12.05 -13.12 4.84
C ALA A 217 -12.07 -14.49 4.13
N LEU A 218 -11.31 -15.48 4.60
CA LEU A 218 -11.36 -16.84 4.06
C LEU A 218 -12.71 -17.51 4.30
N ASP A 219 -13.33 -17.29 5.45
CA ASP A 219 -14.68 -17.79 5.75
C ASP A 219 -15.73 -17.15 4.84
N ALA A 220 -15.61 -15.85 4.53
CA ALA A 220 -16.45 -15.18 3.55
C ALA A 220 -16.29 -15.74 2.13
N VAL A 221 -15.06 -16.08 1.73
CA VAL A 221 -14.80 -16.75 0.44
C VAL A 221 -15.45 -18.13 0.40
N ARG A 222 -15.34 -18.93 1.48
CA ARG A 222 -16.01 -20.25 1.57
C ARG A 222 -17.53 -20.13 1.53
N ALA A 223 -18.10 -19.13 2.21
CA ALA A 223 -19.53 -18.85 2.18
C ALA A 223 -20.03 -18.47 0.78
N SER A 224 -19.13 -17.98 -0.09
CA SER A 224 -19.39 -17.71 -1.50
C SER A 224 -19.15 -18.93 -2.41
N GLU A 225 -18.96 -20.12 -1.83
CA GLU A 225 -18.65 -21.38 -2.52
C GLU A 225 -17.36 -21.34 -3.37
N LEU A 226 -16.45 -20.41 -3.03
CA LEU A 226 -15.14 -20.28 -3.68
C LEU A 226 -14.07 -21.04 -2.89
N LYS A 227 -13.08 -21.57 -3.62
CA LYS A 227 -11.92 -22.27 -3.06
C LYS A 227 -10.85 -21.25 -2.71
N ALA A 228 -10.19 -21.48 -1.59
CA ALA A 228 -9.07 -20.68 -1.12
C ALA A 228 -8.05 -21.54 -0.38
N ASP A 229 -7.86 -22.80 -0.81
CA ASP A 229 -7.04 -23.78 -0.11
C ASP A 229 -5.58 -23.32 0.04
N ASP A 230 -5.01 -22.74 -1.02
CA ASP A 230 -3.64 -22.19 -0.99
C ASP A 230 -3.51 -21.00 -0.01
N LEU A 231 -4.51 -20.12 0.03
CA LEU A 231 -4.54 -18.99 0.96
C LEU A 231 -4.73 -19.46 2.41
N ALA A 232 -5.58 -20.47 2.62
CA ALA A 232 -5.77 -21.09 3.92
C ALA A 232 -4.50 -21.80 4.39
N ALA A 233 -3.77 -22.49 3.51
CA ALA A 233 -2.48 -23.09 3.82
C ALA A 233 -1.43 -22.04 4.20
N ARG A 234 -1.36 -20.92 3.48
CA ARG A 234 -0.50 -19.77 3.81
C ARG A 234 -0.83 -19.18 5.18
N LEU A 235 -2.11 -18.99 5.49
CA LEU A 235 -2.53 -18.50 6.81
C LEU A 235 -2.19 -19.51 7.92
N ALA A 236 -2.43 -20.80 7.68
CA ALA A 236 -2.11 -21.87 8.62
C ALA A 236 -0.60 -21.96 8.91
N ALA A 237 0.25 -21.66 7.92
CA ALA A 237 1.71 -21.61 8.11
C ALA A 237 2.15 -20.52 9.11
N LEU A 238 1.30 -19.54 9.44
CA LEU A 238 1.57 -18.53 10.48
C LEU A 238 1.26 -19.02 11.90
N ALA A 239 0.66 -20.20 12.08
CA ALA A 239 0.31 -20.71 13.41
C ALA A 239 1.50 -20.82 14.38
N PRO A 240 2.69 -21.31 13.98
CA PRO A 240 3.86 -21.33 14.87
C PRO A 240 4.31 -19.94 15.31
N GLU A 241 4.16 -18.93 14.45
CA GLU A 241 4.49 -17.55 14.79
C GLU A 241 3.50 -16.97 15.80
N LEU A 242 2.19 -17.27 15.67
CA LEU A 242 1.20 -16.92 16.68
C LEU A 242 1.51 -17.57 18.04
N THR A 243 1.95 -18.84 18.06
CA THR A 243 2.38 -19.51 19.29
C THR A 243 3.53 -18.77 19.97
N LYS A 244 4.56 -18.35 19.22
CA LYS A 244 5.68 -17.58 19.75
C LYS A 244 5.24 -16.19 20.23
N LEU A 245 4.33 -15.53 19.52
CA LEU A 245 3.75 -14.25 19.97
C LEU A 245 2.98 -14.40 21.30
N ASN A 246 2.29 -15.54 21.50
CA ASN A 246 1.60 -15.83 22.75
C ASN A 246 2.53 -16.18 23.91
N GLN A 247 3.69 -16.80 23.62
CA GLN A 247 4.76 -17.02 24.59
C GLN A 247 5.42 -15.70 25.04
N GLY A 248 5.39 -14.69 24.17
CA GLY A 248 5.75 -13.31 24.51
C GLY A 248 7.25 -13.02 24.51
N ALA A 249 7.59 -11.75 24.71
CA ALA A 249 8.97 -11.26 24.61
C ALA A 249 9.89 -11.73 25.73
N GLY A 250 9.35 -12.14 26.89
CA GLY A 250 10.18 -12.67 27.98
C GLY A 250 10.90 -13.97 27.60
N GLN A 251 10.33 -14.76 26.69
CA GLN A 251 10.95 -15.99 26.19
C GLN A 251 11.74 -15.76 24.88
N HIS A 252 11.29 -14.83 24.05
CA HIS A 252 11.78 -14.70 22.67
C HIS A 252 12.58 -13.43 22.38
N GLY A 253 12.70 -12.51 23.34
CA GLY A 253 13.28 -11.18 23.13
C GLY A 253 12.26 -10.18 22.60
N VAL A 254 12.39 -8.90 22.98
CA VAL A 254 11.48 -7.82 22.55
C VAL A 254 11.63 -7.54 21.06
N ARG A 255 12.86 -7.42 20.56
CA ARG A 255 13.13 -7.11 19.16
C ARG A 255 12.60 -8.19 18.21
N GLU A 256 12.91 -9.45 18.49
CA GLU A 256 12.48 -10.59 17.69
C GLU A 256 10.95 -10.75 17.73
N THR A 257 10.32 -10.40 18.87
CA THR A 257 8.85 -10.40 18.99
C THR A 257 8.21 -9.29 18.15
N LEU A 258 8.80 -8.10 18.12
CA LEU A 258 8.36 -6.99 17.25
C LEU A 258 8.49 -7.35 15.77
N GLU A 259 9.65 -7.87 15.36
CA GLU A 259 9.88 -8.30 13.96
C GLU A 259 8.92 -9.40 13.53
N ARG A 260 8.65 -10.36 14.42
CA ARG A 260 7.66 -11.42 14.21
C ARG A 260 6.25 -10.86 14.07
N ALA A 261 5.85 -9.95 14.95
CA ALA A 261 4.54 -9.32 14.89
C ALA A 261 4.33 -8.60 13.56
N ASP A 262 5.32 -7.81 13.12
CA ASP A 262 5.25 -7.09 11.84
C ASP A 262 5.23 -8.05 10.63
N ARG A 263 5.98 -9.17 10.67
CA ARG A 263 5.90 -10.21 9.63
C ARG A 263 4.51 -10.82 9.56
N VAL A 264 3.94 -11.21 10.70
CA VAL A 264 2.60 -11.80 10.78
C VAL A 264 1.55 -10.83 10.25
N VAL A 265 1.63 -9.54 10.59
CA VAL A 265 0.72 -8.52 10.05
C VAL A 265 0.79 -8.49 8.52
N ARG A 266 1.99 -8.36 7.94
CA ARG A 266 2.14 -8.26 6.47
C ARG A 266 1.60 -9.49 5.75
N GLU A 267 1.92 -10.69 6.22
CA GLU A 267 1.48 -11.94 5.59
C GLU A 267 -0.04 -12.13 5.73
N ALA A 268 -0.61 -11.83 6.90
CA ALA A 268 -2.04 -11.91 7.13
C ALA A 268 -2.82 -10.89 6.27
N GLU A 269 -2.32 -9.66 6.16
CA GLU A 269 -2.90 -8.64 5.29
C GLU A 269 -2.83 -9.01 3.81
N ALA A 270 -1.73 -9.62 3.36
CA ALA A 270 -1.61 -10.14 1.99
C ALA A 270 -2.65 -11.23 1.71
N VAL A 271 -2.79 -12.20 2.63
CA VAL A 271 -3.82 -13.26 2.52
C VAL A 271 -5.22 -12.65 2.50
N ARG A 272 -5.52 -11.70 3.40
CA ARG A 272 -6.83 -11.02 3.44
C ARG A 272 -7.14 -10.32 2.12
N ALA A 273 -6.21 -9.49 1.62
CA ALA A 273 -6.42 -8.73 0.40
C ALA A 273 -6.58 -9.63 -0.84
N GLU A 274 -5.87 -10.77 -0.88
CA GLU A 274 -6.05 -11.76 -1.95
C GLU A 274 -7.40 -12.47 -1.84
N ALA A 275 -7.83 -12.84 -0.63
CA ALA A 275 -9.13 -13.49 -0.38
C ALA A 275 -10.30 -12.58 -0.78
N GLU A 276 -10.27 -11.30 -0.38
CA GLU A 276 -11.30 -10.31 -0.69
C GLU A 276 -11.50 -10.08 -2.21
N ARG A 277 -10.44 -10.29 -3.01
CA ARG A 277 -10.51 -10.14 -4.49
C ARG A 277 -11.09 -11.34 -5.22
N LEU A 278 -11.18 -12.52 -4.59
CA LEU A 278 -11.65 -13.73 -5.25
C LEU A 278 -13.11 -13.61 -5.73
N PRO A 279 -14.06 -13.13 -4.92
CA PRO A 279 -15.45 -12.95 -5.37
C PRO A 279 -15.57 -11.95 -6.52
N GLU A 280 -14.85 -10.83 -6.45
CA GLU A 280 -14.84 -9.82 -7.52
C GLU A 280 -14.34 -10.41 -8.83
N ARG A 281 -13.24 -11.17 -8.77
CA ARG A 281 -12.66 -11.84 -9.95
C ARG A 281 -13.61 -12.88 -10.55
N ALA A 282 -14.30 -13.65 -9.71
CA ALA A 282 -15.29 -14.62 -10.16
C ALA A 282 -16.44 -13.92 -10.89
N ALA A 283 -17.00 -12.86 -10.30
CA ALA A 283 -18.09 -12.08 -10.88
C ALA A 283 -17.69 -11.41 -12.21
N GLU A 284 -16.46 -10.89 -12.30
CA GLU A 284 -15.95 -10.30 -13.54
C GLU A 284 -15.86 -11.34 -14.67
N ILE A 285 -15.35 -12.54 -14.37
CA ILE A 285 -15.28 -13.65 -15.34
C ILE A 285 -16.69 -14.07 -15.77
N ASP A 286 -17.62 -14.18 -14.83
CA ASP A 286 -19.01 -14.54 -15.11
C ASP A 286 -19.69 -13.52 -16.04
N HIS A 287 -19.48 -12.23 -15.78
CA HIS A 287 -20.00 -11.18 -16.64
C HIS A 287 -19.40 -11.24 -18.06
N ARG A 288 -18.09 -11.45 -18.17
CA ARG A 288 -17.39 -11.58 -19.47
C ARG A 288 -17.86 -12.81 -20.24
N LEU A 289 -18.11 -13.94 -19.57
CA LEU A 289 -18.66 -15.16 -20.18
C LEU A 289 -20.02 -14.89 -20.81
N VAL A 290 -20.93 -14.22 -20.08
CA VAL A 290 -22.26 -13.87 -20.60
C VAL A 290 -22.15 -12.91 -21.77
N SER A 291 -21.38 -11.83 -21.61
CA SER A 291 -21.20 -10.80 -22.66
C SER A 291 -20.64 -11.38 -23.96
N LEU A 292 -19.58 -12.19 -23.88
CA LEU A 292 -18.96 -12.78 -25.07
C LEU A 292 -19.82 -13.87 -25.70
N ARG A 293 -20.59 -14.63 -24.92
CA ARG A 293 -21.59 -15.56 -25.45
C ARG A 293 -22.64 -14.83 -26.29
N THR A 294 -23.25 -13.78 -25.73
CA THR A 294 -24.25 -12.97 -26.45
C THR A 294 -23.65 -12.38 -27.73
N ARG A 295 -22.40 -11.92 -27.69
CA ARG A 295 -21.71 -11.42 -28.88
C ARG A 295 -21.48 -12.52 -29.93
N ALA A 296 -21.08 -13.72 -29.51
CA ALA A 296 -20.91 -14.86 -30.42
C ALA A 296 -22.24 -15.26 -31.09
N GLU A 297 -23.33 -15.29 -30.33
CA GLU A 297 -24.68 -15.57 -30.86
C GLU A 297 -25.10 -14.50 -31.88
N ALA A 298 -25.01 -13.22 -31.51
CA ALA A 298 -25.35 -12.12 -32.41
C ALA A 298 -24.51 -12.10 -33.68
N LEU A 299 -23.21 -12.43 -33.57
CA LEU A 299 -22.32 -12.50 -34.72
C LEU A 299 -22.62 -13.70 -35.62
N GLY A 300 -23.00 -14.84 -35.05
CA GLY A 300 -23.50 -16.00 -35.79
C GLY A 300 -24.71 -15.62 -36.66
N THR A 301 -25.73 -15.00 -36.07
CA THR A 301 -26.91 -14.52 -36.81
C THR A 301 -26.57 -13.49 -37.89
N ARG A 302 -25.60 -12.61 -37.64
CA ARG A 302 -25.15 -11.64 -38.66
C ARG A 302 -24.42 -12.32 -39.81
N ALA A 303 -23.60 -13.34 -39.52
CA ALA A 303 -22.88 -14.10 -40.54
C ALA A 303 -23.82 -14.82 -41.52
N GLU A 304 -25.00 -15.25 -41.07
CA GLU A 304 -26.04 -15.85 -41.92
C GLU A 304 -26.55 -14.91 -43.04
N GLN A 305 -26.39 -13.59 -42.88
CA GLN A 305 -26.79 -12.60 -43.89
C GLN A 305 -25.73 -12.41 -45.00
N VAL A 306 -24.48 -12.81 -44.75
CA VAL A 306 -23.36 -12.61 -45.68
C VAL A 306 -23.56 -13.33 -47.03
N PRO A 307 -24.05 -14.59 -47.09
CA PRO A 307 -24.33 -15.25 -48.37
C PRO A 307 -25.28 -14.46 -49.28
N GLN A 308 -26.27 -13.77 -48.70
CA GLN A 308 -27.22 -12.95 -49.45
C GLN A 308 -26.53 -11.71 -50.03
N VAL A 309 -25.68 -11.04 -49.24
CA VAL A 309 -24.83 -9.92 -49.69
C VAL A 309 -23.88 -10.36 -50.81
N LEU A 310 -23.24 -11.53 -50.67
CA LEU A 310 -22.36 -12.09 -51.70
C LEU A 310 -23.12 -12.45 -52.98
N SER A 311 -24.37 -12.91 -52.88
CA SER A 311 -25.23 -13.15 -54.04
C SER A 311 -25.52 -11.86 -54.82
N GLU A 312 -25.85 -10.78 -54.09
CA GLU A 312 -26.06 -9.45 -54.69
C GLU A 312 -24.78 -8.90 -55.34
N LEU A 313 -23.63 -9.08 -54.69
CA LEU A 313 -22.33 -8.70 -55.26
C LEU A 313 -22.04 -9.45 -56.57
N ARG A 314 -22.22 -10.78 -56.59
CA ARG A 314 -22.02 -11.62 -57.77
C ARG A 314 -22.94 -11.27 -58.94
N ARG A 315 -24.18 -10.85 -58.65
CA ARG A 315 -25.14 -10.48 -59.69
C ARG A 315 -24.80 -9.14 -60.35
N ARG A 316 -24.19 -8.21 -59.61
CA ARG A 316 -24.09 -6.80 -60.02
C ARG A 316 -22.69 -6.32 -60.37
N PHE A 317 -21.66 -6.98 -59.85
CA PHE A 317 -20.27 -6.51 -59.95
C PHE A 317 -19.33 -7.61 -60.45
N VAL A 318 -18.21 -7.19 -61.05
CA VAL A 318 -17.15 -8.09 -61.54
C VAL A 318 -16.48 -8.87 -60.40
N ALA A 319 -15.82 -9.99 -60.73
CA ALA A 319 -15.20 -10.88 -59.75
C ALA A 319 -14.23 -10.18 -58.78
N ALA A 320 -13.43 -9.23 -59.28
CA ALA A 320 -12.49 -8.44 -58.47
C ALA A 320 -13.15 -7.69 -57.30
N CYS A 321 -14.46 -7.42 -57.37
CA CYS A 321 -15.19 -6.73 -56.31
C CYS A 321 -15.55 -7.61 -55.10
N TRP A 322 -15.55 -8.94 -55.25
CA TRP A 322 -16.11 -9.85 -54.24
C TRP A 322 -15.37 -11.18 -54.04
N GLN A 323 -14.49 -11.58 -54.95
CA GLN A 323 -13.84 -12.90 -54.89
C GLN A 323 -13.02 -13.09 -53.61
N ASP A 324 -12.41 -12.02 -53.10
CA ASP A 324 -11.69 -11.99 -51.82
C ASP A 324 -12.59 -12.30 -50.61
N LEU A 325 -13.89 -12.06 -50.73
CA LEU A 325 -14.88 -12.23 -49.67
C LEU A 325 -15.57 -13.61 -49.70
N GLN A 326 -15.29 -14.45 -50.70
CA GLN A 326 -16.02 -15.69 -50.91
C GLN A 326 -15.93 -16.67 -49.74
N GLN A 327 -14.80 -16.67 -49.01
CA GLN A 327 -14.57 -17.57 -47.88
C GLN A 327 -15.13 -17.03 -46.55
N VAL A 328 -15.59 -15.79 -46.50
CA VAL A 328 -16.04 -15.13 -45.26
C VAL A 328 -17.16 -15.90 -44.55
N PRO A 329 -18.20 -16.44 -45.23
CA PRO A 329 -19.26 -17.19 -44.53
C PRO A 329 -18.72 -18.43 -43.81
N ASP A 330 -17.92 -19.24 -44.50
CA ASP A 330 -17.37 -20.47 -43.91
C ASP A 330 -16.36 -20.15 -42.81
N GLN A 331 -15.56 -19.10 -42.98
CA GLN A 331 -14.62 -18.62 -41.96
C GLN A 331 -15.36 -18.13 -40.71
N ALA A 332 -16.41 -17.32 -40.88
CA ALA A 332 -17.21 -16.83 -39.77
C ALA A 332 -17.91 -17.97 -39.01
N ALA A 333 -18.45 -18.96 -39.71
CA ALA A 333 -19.05 -20.14 -39.08
C ALA A 333 -18.01 -20.93 -38.26
N ARG A 334 -16.81 -21.14 -38.79
CA ARG A 334 -15.70 -21.80 -38.08
C ARG A 334 -15.27 -21.02 -36.84
N ASP A 335 -15.06 -19.72 -36.97
CA ASP A 335 -14.55 -18.87 -35.89
C ASP A 335 -15.58 -18.71 -34.76
N VAL A 336 -16.86 -18.55 -35.09
CA VAL A 336 -17.95 -18.55 -34.09
C VAL A 336 -18.03 -19.90 -33.39
N GLY A 337 -17.94 -21.02 -34.12
CA GLY A 337 -17.91 -22.36 -33.52
C GLY A 337 -16.71 -22.56 -32.58
N GLN A 338 -15.53 -22.09 -32.97
CA GLN A 338 -14.33 -22.11 -32.13
C GLN A 338 -14.46 -21.22 -30.89
N ALA A 339 -15.02 -20.02 -31.05
CA ALA A 339 -15.29 -19.11 -29.94
C ALA A 339 -16.26 -19.73 -28.92
N GLN A 340 -17.33 -20.38 -29.38
CA GLN A 340 -18.27 -21.10 -28.52
C GLN A 340 -17.63 -22.28 -27.78
N ALA A 341 -16.74 -23.04 -28.45
CA ALA A 341 -15.97 -24.11 -27.81
C ALA A 341 -15.06 -23.55 -26.70
N LYS A 342 -14.32 -22.48 -26.98
CA LYS A 342 -13.46 -21.82 -26.00
C LYS A 342 -14.23 -21.16 -24.85
N LEU A 343 -15.46 -20.69 -25.09
CA LEU A 343 -16.34 -20.22 -24.01
C LEU A 343 -16.74 -21.35 -23.06
N ARG A 344 -16.97 -22.57 -23.56
CA ARG A 344 -17.22 -23.75 -22.71
C ARG A 344 -15.98 -24.13 -21.90
N GLU A 345 -14.80 -24.11 -22.52
CA GLU A 345 -13.52 -24.32 -21.82
C GLU A 345 -13.28 -23.25 -20.74
N ALA A 346 -13.56 -21.97 -21.06
CA ALA A 346 -13.42 -20.86 -20.12
C ALA A 346 -14.39 -21.01 -18.95
N ARG A 347 -15.62 -21.47 -19.20
CA ARG A 347 -16.60 -21.77 -18.15
C ARG A 347 -16.12 -22.92 -17.26
N ALA A 348 -15.61 -24.01 -17.83
CA ALA A 348 -15.04 -25.11 -17.07
C ALA A 348 -13.82 -24.67 -16.25
N ALA A 349 -12.97 -23.79 -16.80
CA ALA A 349 -11.84 -23.20 -16.07
C ALA A 349 -12.32 -22.30 -14.92
N ARG A 350 -13.36 -21.49 -15.14
CA ARG A 350 -14.03 -20.71 -14.08
C ARG A 350 -14.55 -21.63 -12.98
N ASP A 351 -15.33 -22.66 -13.33
CA ASP A 351 -15.95 -23.55 -12.34
C ASP A 351 -14.89 -24.36 -11.56
N ALA A 352 -13.79 -24.71 -12.22
CA ALA A 352 -12.60 -25.28 -11.57
C ALA A 352 -11.71 -24.24 -10.85
N GLN A 353 -12.05 -22.94 -10.93
CA GLN A 353 -11.35 -21.79 -10.35
C GLN A 353 -9.90 -21.64 -10.82
N ARG A 354 -9.61 -22.06 -12.05
CA ARG A 354 -8.34 -21.82 -12.76
C ARG A 354 -8.36 -20.44 -13.41
N TRP A 355 -8.23 -19.41 -12.58
CA TRP A 355 -8.43 -18.02 -13.00
C TRP A 355 -7.55 -17.53 -14.17
N PRO A 356 -6.23 -17.86 -14.23
CA PRO A 356 -5.39 -17.48 -15.36
C PRO A 356 -5.87 -18.09 -16.68
N ASP A 357 -6.26 -19.37 -16.65
CA ASP A 357 -6.74 -20.10 -17.83
C ASP A 357 -8.05 -19.50 -18.35
N ALA A 358 -9.02 -19.26 -17.46
CA ALA A 358 -10.27 -18.62 -17.82
C ALA A 358 -10.04 -17.25 -18.46
N THR A 359 -9.12 -16.44 -17.90
CA THR A 359 -8.77 -15.11 -18.44
C THR A 359 -8.17 -15.21 -19.84
N SER A 360 -7.22 -16.13 -20.04
CA SER A 360 -6.55 -16.35 -21.34
C SER A 360 -7.53 -16.83 -22.42
N LEU A 361 -8.42 -17.76 -22.06
CA LEU A 361 -9.47 -18.27 -22.95
C LEU A 361 -10.45 -17.16 -23.36
N LEU A 362 -10.90 -16.33 -22.42
CA LEU A 362 -11.78 -15.18 -22.73
C LEU A 362 -11.12 -14.15 -23.63
N SER A 363 -9.82 -13.87 -23.43
CA SER A 363 -9.05 -13.01 -24.34
C SER A 363 -8.96 -13.58 -25.75
N THR A 364 -8.77 -14.89 -25.87
CA THR A 364 -8.76 -15.60 -27.17
C THR A 364 -10.12 -15.51 -27.86
N VAL A 365 -11.22 -15.73 -27.12
CA VAL A 365 -12.58 -15.59 -27.64
C VAL A 365 -12.81 -14.17 -28.16
N ARG A 366 -12.43 -13.15 -27.39
CA ARG A 366 -12.58 -11.75 -27.82
C ARG A 366 -11.84 -11.47 -29.13
N ALA A 367 -10.61 -11.97 -29.27
CA ALA A 367 -9.81 -11.78 -30.49
C ALA A 367 -10.49 -12.45 -31.71
N LEU A 368 -10.94 -13.70 -31.57
CA LEU A 368 -11.68 -14.42 -32.62
C LEU A 368 -12.96 -13.67 -33.04
N LEU A 369 -13.77 -13.24 -32.06
CA LEU A 369 -15.02 -12.54 -32.34
C LEU A 369 -14.79 -11.18 -32.98
N ASN A 370 -13.76 -10.43 -32.58
CA ASN A 370 -13.42 -9.15 -33.21
C ASN A 370 -12.99 -9.35 -34.67
N HIS A 371 -12.09 -10.30 -34.93
CA HIS A 371 -11.65 -10.61 -36.30
C HIS A 371 -12.82 -11.05 -37.20
N THR A 372 -13.70 -11.89 -36.66
CA THR A 372 -14.88 -12.37 -37.39
C THR A 372 -15.86 -11.23 -37.68
N ASP A 373 -16.07 -10.33 -36.72
CA ASP A 373 -16.95 -9.17 -36.85
C ASP A 373 -16.47 -8.20 -37.94
N GLU A 374 -15.16 -7.97 -38.02
CA GLU A 374 -14.52 -7.20 -39.10
C GLU A 374 -14.74 -7.87 -40.46
N ALA A 375 -14.50 -9.18 -40.57
CA ALA A 375 -14.69 -9.93 -41.82
C ALA A 375 -16.15 -9.94 -42.30
N VAL A 376 -17.11 -10.18 -41.40
CA VAL A 376 -18.55 -10.17 -41.69
C VAL A 376 -19.01 -8.77 -42.13
N SER A 377 -18.55 -7.73 -41.43
CA SER A 377 -18.90 -6.34 -41.76
C SER A 377 -18.32 -5.90 -43.11
N ALA A 378 -17.12 -6.38 -43.46
CA ALA A 378 -16.45 -6.04 -44.72
C ALA A 378 -17.31 -6.35 -45.96
N ALA A 379 -18.07 -7.44 -45.96
CA ALA A 379 -18.93 -7.80 -47.09
C ALA A 379 -20.10 -6.82 -47.28
N GLY A 380 -20.79 -6.48 -46.19
CA GLY A 380 -21.88 -5.50 -46.22
C GLY A 380 -21.38 -4.10 -46.60
N ASP A 381 -20.23 -3.71 -46.06
CA ASP A 381 -19.60 -2.42 -46.34
C ASP A 381 -19.14 -2.33 -47.80
N ARG A 382 -18.58 -3.42 -48.34
CA ARG A 382 -18.21 -3.54 -49.76
C ARG A 382 -19.42 -3.31 -50.65
N LEU A 383 -20.54 -3.99 -50.42
CA LEU A 383 -21.75 -3.82 -51.21
C LEU A 383 -22.30 -2.38 -51.13
N ARG A 384 -22.33 -1.76 -49.95
CA ARG A 384 -22.78 -0.37 -49.80
C ARG A 384 -21.90 0.61 -50.57
N ARG A 385 -20.57 0.49 -50.47
CA ARG A 385 -19.61 1.35 -51.18
C ARG A 385 -19.70 1.18 -52.69
N LEU A 386 -19.81 -0.07 -53.17
CA LEU A 386 -19.96 -0.35 -54.59
C LEU A 386 -21.28 0.19 -55.15
N ASN A 387 -22.38 0.09 -54.40
CA ASN A 387 -23.66 0.68 -54.80
C ASN A 387 -23.59 2.21 -54.87
N ALA A 388 -22.91 2.86 -53.91
CA ALA A 388 -22.75 4.31 -53.89
C ALA A 388 -21.94 4.80 -55.09
N VAL A 389 -20.77 4.19 -55.36
CA VAL A 389 -19.92 4.60 -56.47
C VAL A 389 -20.52 4.25 -57.83
N GLN A 390 -21.26 3.14 -57.94
CA GLN A 390 -21.99 2.81 -59.16
C GLN A 390 -23.07 3.86 -59.46
N LYS A 391 -23.72 4.40 -58.41
CA LYS A 391 -24.75 5.44 -58.56
C LYS A 391 -24.16 6.77 -58.98
N ASP A 392 -23.04 7.16 -58.38
CA ASP A 392 -22.36 8.43 -58.68
C ASP A 392 -20.83 8.31 -58.48
N PRO A 393 -20.07 7.97 -59.54
CA PRO A 393 -18.62 7.95 -59.47
C PRO A 393 -18.01 9.35 -59.33
N GLN A 394 -18.70 10.40 -59.78
CA GLN A 394 -18.15 11.76 -59.80
C GLN A 394 -17.86 12.27 -58.39
N GLN A 395 -18.68 11.90 -57.42
CA GLN A 395 -18.44 12.26 -56.02
C GLN A 395 -17.04 11.83 -55.53
N GLU A 396 -16.61 10.60 -55.82
CA GLU A 396 -15.27 10.11 -55.43
C GLU A 396 -14.14 10.72 -56.26
N ILE A 397 -14.41 11.01 -57.55
CA ILE A 397 -13.47 11.71 -58.44
C ILE A 397 -13.20 13.11 -57.91
N ASP A 398 -14.25 13.90 -57.66
CA ASP A 398 -14.15 15.29 -57.23
C ASP A 398 -13.50 15.40 -55.86
N ARG A 399 -13.85 14.50 -54.93
CA ARG A 399 -13.19 14.41 -53.62
C ARG A 399 -11.69 14.20 -53.75
N THR A 400 -11.27 13.29 -54.63
CA THR A 400 -9.85 12.97 -54.85
C THR A 400 -9.12 14.12 -55.56
N ARG A 401 -9.73 14.70 -56.59
CA ARG A 401 -9.20 15.90 -57.27
C ARG A 401 -9.05 17.08 -56.33
N PHE A 402 -10.01 17.28 -55.42
CA PHE A 402 -9.94 18.35 -54.43
C PHE A 402 -8.74 18.15 -53.51
N ALA A 403 -8.54 16.95 -52.95
CA ALA A 403 -7.39 16.66 -52.09
C ALA A 403 -6.05 16.91 -52.80
N ILE A 404 -5.92 16.46 -54.07
CA ILE A 404 -4.71 16.69 -54.86
C ILE A 404 -4.47 18.19 -55.08
N ARG A 405 -5.49 18.93 -55.52
CA ARG A 405 -5.39 20.38 -55.78
C ARG A 405 -5.03 21.17 -54.52
N ASP A 406 -5.62 20.80 -53.39
CA ASP A 406 -5.34 21.46 -52.11
C ASP A 406 -3.88 21.21 -51.68
N ALA A 407 -3.39 19.98 -51.82
CA ALA A 407 -1.98 19.65 -51.56
C ALA A 407 -1.01 20.35 -52.53
N GLN A 408 -1.34 20.44 -53.81
CA GLN A 408 -0.55 21.18 -54.81
C GLN A 408 -0.50 22.68 -54.46
N ARG A 409 -1.63 23.27 -54.05
CA ARG A 409 -1.68 24.67 -53.56
C ARG A 409 -0.80 24.86 -52.33
N LEU A 410 -0.85 23.91 -51.39
CA LEU A 410 0.00 23.94 -50.20
C LEU A 410 1.49 23.87 -50.57
N ALA A 411 1.87 22.99 -51.49
CA ALA A 411 3.24 22.82 -51.97
C ALA A 411 3.79 24.09 -52.65
N MET A 412 2.93 24.86 -53.34
CA MET A 412 3.28 26.12 -54.00
C MET A 412 3.28 27.35 -53.07
N THR A 413 2.74 27.23 -51.85
CA THR A 413 2.61 28.40 -50.95
C THR A 413 4.00 28.97 -50.59
N GLY A 414 4.20 30.26 -50.88
CA GLY A 414 5.45 30.98 -50.60
C GLY A 414 6.61 30.65 -51.55
N ARG A 415 6.35 30.00 -52.70
CA ARG A 415 7.37 29.62 -53.68
C ARG A 415 6.92 29.93 -55.11
N SER A 416 7.86 30.31 -55.97
CA SER A 416 7.63 30.48 -57.42
C SER A 416 7.85 29.18 -58.20
N THR A 417 8.65 28.25 -57.65
CA THR A 417 8.94 26.94 -58.24
C THR A 417 8.63 25.84 -57.22
N PRO A 418 7.84 24.82 -57.59
CA PRO A 418 7.50 23.73 -56.69
C PRO A 418 8.74 22.87 -56.36
N ASP A 419 8.83 22.39 -55.11
CA ASP A 419 9.88 21.44 -54.70
C ASP A 419 9.65 20.10 -55.41
N PRO A 420 10.63 19.57 -56.17
CA PRO A 420 10.45 18.31 -56.89
C PRO A 420 10.07 17.13 -55.98
N ARG A 421 10.47 17.17 -54.70
CA ARG A 421 10.14 16.14 -53.70
C ARG A 421 8.65 16.07 -53.36
N HIS A 422 7.95 17.19 -53.50
CA HIS A 422 6.51 17.31 -53.23
C HIS A 422 5.69 17.30 -54.50
N ALA A 423 6.20 17.93 -55.57
CA ALA A 423 5.51 18.07 -56.84
C ALA A 423 5.34 16.73 -57.56
N ARG A 424 6.44 15.97 -57.72
CA ARG A 424 6.43 14.72 -58.50
C ARG A 424 5.44 13.69 -57.95
N PRO A 425 5.37 13.40 -56.63
CA PRO A 425 4.36 12.49 -56.10
C PRO A 425 2.91 12.98 -56.28
N LEU A 426 2.67 14.28 -56.31
CA LEU A 426 1.33 14.85 -56.53
C LEU A 426 0.93 14.77 -58.01
N ASP A 427 1.86 15.02 -58.94
CA ASP A 427 1.63 14.87 -60.39
C ASP A 427 1.42 13.40 -60.76
N ASP A 428 2.22 12.49 -60.18
CA ASP A 428 2.01 11.04 -60.32
C ASP A 428 0.61 10.62 -59.79
N SER A 429 0.12 11.29 -58.74
CA SER A 429 -1.20 11.07 -58.17
C SER A 429 -2.33 11.52 -59.10
N VAL A 430 -2.14 12.60 -59.88
CA VAL A 430 -3.07 13.00 -60.96
C VAL A 430 -3.13 11.91 -62.02
N GLY A 431 -1.97 11.47 -62.52
CA GLY A 431 -1.92 10.43 -63.56
C GLY A 431 -2.44 9.05 -63.11
N ARG A 432 -2.38 8.74 -61.81
CA ARG A 432 -3.04 7.56 -61.23
C ARG A 432 -4.56 7.72 -61.20
N LEU A 433 -5.05 8.89 -60.79
CA LEU A 433 -6.48 9.17 -60.78
C LEU A 433 -7.08 9.11 -62.19
N ASP A 434 -6.43 9.70 -63.19
CA ASP A 434 -6.93 9.68 -64.57
C ASP A 434 -7.01 8.25 -65.13
N ARG A 435 -6.01 7.39 -64.83
CA ARG A 435 -6.06 5.96 -65.18
C ARG A 435 -7.19 5.22 -64.45
N ALA A 436 -7.41 5.51 -63.18
CA ALA A 436 -8.52 4.93 -62.42
C ALA A 436 -9.88 5.35 -63.01
N ILE A 437 -10.03 6.61 -63.45
CA ILE A 437 -11.25 7.09 -64.12
C ILE A 437 -11.45 6.37 -65.46
N ALA A 438 -10.41 6.24 -66.28
CA ALA A 438 -10.48 5.52 -67.54
C ALA A 438 -10.88 4.04 -67.35
N SER A 439 -10.51 3.42 -66.22
CA SER A 439 -10.94 2.05 -65.88
C SER A 439 -12.44 1.90 -65.63
N LEU A 440 -13.18 3.00 -65.51
CA LEU A 440 -14.63 3.00 -65.41
C LEU A 440 -15.34 2.92 -66.78
N GLU A 441 -14.60 3.03 -67.88
CA GLU A 441 -15.16 2.94 -69.23
C GLU A 441 -15.37 1.45 -69.62
N GLY A 442 -16.62 1.08 -69.94
CA GLY A 442 -16.96 -0.27 -70.37
C GLY A 442 -18.28 -0.80 -69.79
N ARG A 443 -18.61 -2.05 -70.13
CA ARG A 443 -19.92 -2.67 -69.77
C ARG A 443 -20.00 -3.08 -68.29
N HIS A 444 -18.88 -3.48 -67.69
CA HIS A 444 -18.79 -3.89 -66.28
C HIS A 444 -17.49 -3.37 -65.65
N PRO A 445 -17.48 -2.11 -65.17
CA PRO A 445 -16.31 -1.53 -64.52
C PRO A 445 -15.87 -2.26 -63.26
N ASP A 446 -14.56 -2.28 -63.01
CA ASP A 446 -14.00 -2.66 -61.72
C ASP A 446 -14.06 -1.48 -60.73
N TYR A 447 -15.25 -1.27 -60.18
CA TYR A 447 -15.49 -0.25 -59.17
C TYR A 447 -14.67 -0.46 -57.90
N TRP A 448 -14.25 -1.69 -57.59
CA TRP A 448 -13.44 -1.95 -56.42
C TRP A 448 -12.01 -1.46 -56.63
N HIS A 449 -11.40 -1.77 -57.78
CA HIS A 449 -10.11 -1.22 -58.14
C HIS A 449 -10.14 0.31 -58.11
N PHE A 450 -11.14 0.94 -58.74
CA PHE A 450 -11.32 2.40 -58.71
C PHE A 450 -11.39 2.96 -57.28
N LEU A 451 -12.20 2.38 -56.40
CA LEU A 451 -12.32 2.83 -55.01
C LEU A 451 -11.03 2.65 -54.20
N THR A 452 -10.35 1.52 -54.37
CA THR A 452 -9.07 1.28 -53.70
C THR A 452 -7.99 2.23 -54.19
N GLU A 453 -8.00 2.55 -55.47
CA GLU A 453 -6.96 3.37 -56.06
C GLU A 453 -7.14 4.87 -55.78
N THR A 454 -8.38 5.35 -55.80
CA THR A 454 -8.70 6.71 -55.35
C THR A 454 -8.37 6.92 -53.87
N GLU A 455 -8.62 5.92 -53.02
CA GLU A 455 -8.23 5.96 -51.61
C GLU A 455 -6.69 5.96 -51.44
N ALA A 456 -5.98 5.09 -52.15
CA ALA A 456 -4.51 5.05 -52.12
C ALA A 456 -3.88 6.36 -52.61
N VAL A 457 -4.47 7.00 -53.62
CA VAL A 457 -4.10 8.34 -54.08
C VAL A 457 -4.28 9.37 -52.96
N ARG A 458 -5.43 9.40 -52.29
CA ARG A 458 -5.67 10.34 -51.16
C ARG A 458 -4.70 10.13 -50.01
N GLN A 459 -4.39 8.88 -49.66
CA GLN A 459 -3.40 8.57 -48.62
C GLN A 459 -2.00 9.03 -49.00
N ASN A 460 -1.62 8.87 -50.27
CA ASN A 460 -0.34 9.36 -50.78
C ASN A 460 -0.26 10.89 -50.69
N VAL A 461 -1.32 11.58 -51.11
CA VAL A 461 -1.46 13.04 -51.00
C VAL A 461 -1.35 13.50 -49.55
N ALA A 462 -2.04 12.83 -48.62
CA ALA A 462 -1.97 13.15 -47.19
C ALA A 462 -0.55 13.04 -46.63
N ARG A 463 0.22 12.00 -47.01
CA ARG A 463 1.63 11.86 -46.61
C ARG A 463 2.49 13.02 -47.11
N VAL A 464 2.27 13.49 -48.34
CA VAL A 464 2.98 14.66 -48.89
C VAL A 464 2.63 15.93 -48.10
N VAL A 465 1.34 16.13 -47.79
CA VAL A 465 0.89 17.26 -46.96
C VAL A 465 1.56 17.24 -45.58
N ASP A 466 1.62 16.08 -44.93
CA ASP A 466 2.27 15.92 -43.64
C ASP A 466 3.78 16.20 -43.72
N GLN A 467 4.44 15.77 -44.80
CA GLN A 467 5.85 16.07 -45.04
C GLN A 467 6.09 17.58 -45.19
N ILE A 468 5.28 18.27 -46.00
CA ILE A 468 5.38 19.72 -46.19
C ILE A 468 5.18 20.45 -44.85
N ARG A 469 4.19 20.02 -44.04
CA ARG A 469 3.90 20.61 -42.73
C ARG A 469 5.05 20.40 -41.75
N LYS A 470 5.64 19.20 -41.71
CA LYS A 470 6.81 18.90 -40.86
C LYS A 470 8.02 19.75 -41.24
N GLU A 471 8.32 19.88 -42.54
CA GLU A 471 9.42 20.71 -43.02
C GLU A 471 9.23 22.20 -42.68
N ARG A 472 8.00 22.70 -42.75
CA ARG A 472 7.69 24.09 -42.35
C ARG A 472 7.76 24.30 -40.85
N GLY A 473 7.34 23.31 -40.05
CA GLY A 473 7.46 23.37 -38.59
C GLY A 473 8.89 23.22 -38.07
N ALA A 474 9.76 22.50 -38.81
CA ALA A 474 11.17 22.35 -38.49
C ALA A 474 12.03 23.56 -38.93
N GLY A 475 11.54 24.40 -39.85
CA GLY A 475 12.21 25.62 -40.32
C GLY A 475 11.96 26.89 -39.50
N THR A 476 11.18 26.79 -38.41
CA THR A 476 10.86 27.89 -37.49
C THR A 476 11.47 27.70 -36.09
N GLY A 477 12.50 26.85 -35.97
CA GLY A 477 13.25 26.59 -34.72
C GLY A 477 14.63 27.22 -34.72
#